data_AF-A0A0P1AV61-F1
#
_entry.id   AF-A0A0P1AV61-F1
#
_cell.length_a   1.000
_cell.length_b   1.000
_cell.length_c   1.000
_cell.angle_alpha   90.00
_cell.angle_beta   90.00
_cell.angle_gamma   90.00
#
_symmetry.space_group_name_H-M   'P 1'
#
loop_
_entity.id
_entity.type
_entity.pdbx_description
1 polymer ?
#
loop_
_entity_poly.entity_id
_entity_poly.type
_entity_poly.pdbx_seq_one_letter_code
_entity_poly.pdbx_strand_id
1 'polypeptide(L)'
;MQRTFRNVNEGEFYQGLTGMISHLRRQKSLIDRLQSTCPALSGTRWLSLSRVSSYLLIHRTEIINHYESLNMERRSSQQSSTFWIYLAAVNVIASDISETVQRLQGNRSLLNQQSAEIQDCIERLVKLAFAESISEEQSNLDPEQYIYSRGLRFTKEDLHGFLCDQGLFVVQLLRLTESSGTERILQHVANMLSSLIAGLKDVCAERTDLNTANNHLVLPTLPWEYIEMRPRDLIALLENHHHRLEASFNPSEIEAICFQHRDLKARFKSALNRTAGSKTATFDEAWSAGNISSQYGQLCAFAGGLASIFPNTSTVESDFSNLKWEKDDFRQSLTDFSLEGILHCRQALNQK
;
A
#
# COMPACT_ATOMS: atom_id res chain seq x y z
N MET A 1 1.02 8.01 1.57
CA MET A 1 -0.29 7.46 2.00
C MET A 1 -0.77 7.99 3.36
N GLN A 2 0.06 8.08 4.41
CA GLN A 2 -0.36 8.56 5.74
C GLN A 2 -0.94 9.99 5.83
N ARG A 3 -0.46 10.93 5.01
CA ARG A 3 -0.99 12.31 4.98
C ARG A 3 -2.46 12.35 4.57
N THR A 4 -2.87 11.43 3.70
CA THR A 4 -4.23 11.40 3.18
C THR A 4 -5.24 11.26 4.32
N PHE A 5 -4.97 10.35 5.25
CA PHE A 5 -5.80 10.17 6.44
C PHE A 5 -5.67 11.31 7.45
N ARG A 6 -4.45 11.82 7.69
CA ARG A 6 -4.25 12.97 8.59
C ARG A 6 -4.95 14.25 8.12
N ASN A 7 -5.27 14.34 6.83
CA ASN A 7 -5.93 15.48 6.23
C ASN A 7 -7.44 15.27 6.00
N VAL A 8 -8.00 14.13 6.41
CA VAL A 8 -9.46 13.92 6.36
C VAL A 8 -10.15 14.98 7.21
N ASN A 9 -11.18 15.61 6.65
CA ASN A 9 -11.87 16.75 7.26
C ASN A 9 -10.88 17.82 7.73
N GLU A 10 -9.93 18.18 6.86
CA GLU A 10 -8.89 19.19 7.13
C GLU A 10 -8.04 18.88 8.39
N GLY A 11 -8.04 17.61 8.81
CA GLY A 11 -7.31 17.11 9.98
C GLY A 11 -8.09 17.13 11.29
N GLU A 12 -9.30 17.71 11.32
CA GLU A 12 -10.17 17.67 12.51
C GLU A 12 -10.53 16.23 12.90
N PHE A 13 -10.75 15.36 11.90
CA PHE A 13 -11.06 13.96 12.15
C PHE A 13 -9.90 13.24 12.87
N TYR A 14 -8.66 13.45 12.42
CA TYR A 14 -7.48 12.85 13.05
C TYR A 14 -7.27 13.34 14.49
N GLN A 15 -7.46 14.65 14.72
CA GLN A 15 -7.42 15.22 16.07
C GLN A 15 -8.53 14.64 16.96
N GLY A 16 -9.73 14.49 16.40
CA GLY A 16 -10.85 13.85 17.06
C GLY A 16 -10.54 12.41 17.47
N LEU A 17 -10.04 11.60 16.53
CA LEU A 17 -9.74 10.19 16.74
C LEU A 17 -8.67 10.02 17.83
N THR A 18 -7.56 10.74 17.72
CA THR A 18 -6.46 10.64 18.70
C THR A 18 -6.87 11.11 20.10
N GLY A 19 -7.70 12.16 20.18
CA GLY A 19 -8.28 12.62 21.44
C GLY A 19 -9.23 11.58 22.07
N MET A 20 -10.11 10.97 21.27
CA MET A 20 -11.01 9.91 21.72
C MET A 20 -10.24 8.69 22.22
N ILE A 21 -9.27 8.19 21.45
CA ILE A 21 -8.41 7.06 21.85
C ILE A 21 -7.71 7.36 23.18
N SER A 22 -7.11 8.54 23.29
CA SER A 22 -6.40 8.96 24.50
C SER A 22 -7.33 9.04 25.70
N HIS A 23 -8.59 9.46 25.52
CA HIS A 23 -9.58 9.50 26.59
C HIS A 23 -10.02 8.10 27.01
N LEU A 24 -10.49 7.28 26.06
CA LEU A 24 -11.06 5.94 26.31
C LEU A 24 -10.05 5.01 26.99
N ARG A 25 -8.78 5.06 26.59
CA ARG A 25 -7.70 4.27 27.21
C ARG A 25 -7.45 4.59 28.69
N ARG A 26 -7.97 5.71 29.20
CA ARG A 26 -7.86 6.14 30.61
C ARG A 26 -9.12 5.85 31.44
N GLN A 27 -10.20 5.36 30.82
CA GLN A 27 -11.48 5.13 31.49
C GLN A 27 -11.57 3.71 32.04
N LYS A 28 -11.08 3.48 33.27
CA LYS A 28 -11.05 2.14 33.89
C LYS A 28 -12.43 1.47 33.92
N SER A 29 -13.47 2.21 34.34
CA SER A 29 -14.84 1.68 34.41
C SER A 29 -15.41 1.26 33.05
N LEU A 30 -15.04 1.97 31.98
CA LEU A 30 -15.45 1.60 30.62
C LEU A 30 -14.64 0.39 30.12
N ILE A 31 -13.34 0.35 30.41
CA ILE A 31 -12.48 -0.80 30.08
C ILE A 31 -13.00 -2.07 30.76
N ASP A 32 -13.36 -1.99 32.04
CA ASP A 32 -13.93 -3.11 32.79
C ASP A 32 -15.27 -3.54 32.19
N ARG A 33 -16.09 -2.61 31.71
CA ARG A 33 -17.37 -2.93 31.06
C ARG A 33 -17.18 -3.60 29.69
N LEU A 34 -16.25 -3.08 28.89
CA LEU A 34 -15.98 -3.59 27.54
C LEU A 34 -15.14 -4.87 27.56
N GLN A 35 -14.51 -5.21 28.70
CA GLN A 35 -13.54 -6.29 28.84
C GLN A 35 -12.35 -6.16 27.86
N SER A 36 -12.09 -4.94 27.41
CA SER A 36 -11.06 -4.63 26.43
C SER A 36 -10.61 -3.18 26.56
N THR A 37 -9.35 -2.94 26.21
CA THR A 37 -8.79 -1.58 26.14
C THR A 37 -8.81 -1.09 24.71
N CYS A 38 -9.27 0.14 24.48
CA CYS A 38 -9.23 0.77 23.17
C CYS A 38 -7.80 0.71 22.58
N PRO A 39 -7.60 0.16 21.36
CA PRO A 39 -6.29 0.03 20.75
C PRO A 39 -5.56 1.36 20.67
N ALA A 40 -4.23 1.33 20.85
CA ALA A 40 -3.43 2.51 20.60
C ALA A 40 -3.32 2.72 19.09
N LEU A 41 -3.39 3.99 18.65
CA LEU A 41 -2.96 4.34 17.31
C LEU A 41 -1.44 4.47 17.33
N SER A 42 -0.73 3.43 16.89
CA SER A 42 0.69 3.60 16.58
C SER A 42 0.75 4.53 15.38
N GLY A 43 1.25 5.75 15.56
CA GLY A 43 1.44 6.67 14.45
C GLY A 43 2.20 5.94 13.36
N THR A 44 1.71 6.02 12.11
CA THR A 44 2.29 5.47 10.87
C THR A 44 1.75 4.13 10.32
N ARG A 45 0.71 3.50 10.88
CA ARG A 45 0.29 2.14 10.48
C ARG A 45 -1.17 2.00 10.06
N TRP A 46 -1.41 1.58 8.81
CA TRP A 46 -2.75 1.30 8.27
C TRP A 46 -3.44 0.21 9.08
N LEU A 47 -2.70 -0.83 9.46
CA LEU A 47 -3.19 -1.89 10.34
C LEU A 47 -3.64 -1.36 11.70
N SER A 48 -2.89 -0.43 12.29
CA SER A 48 -3.27 0.19 13.56
C SER A 48 -4.52 1.06 13.41
N LEU A 49 -4.67 1.72 12.26
CA LEU A 49 -5.84 2.52 11.94
C LEU A 49 -7.08 1.64 11.76
N SER A 50 -7.02 0.61 10.91
CA SER A 50 -8.09 -0.36 10.69
C SER A 50 -8.54 -0.99 12.02
N ARG A 51 -7.59 -1.43 12.86
CA ARG A 51 -7.88 -2.01 14.18
C ARG A 51 -8.61 -1.03 15.10
N VAL A 52 -8.15 0.22 15.20
CA VAL A 52 -8.77 1.18 16.12
C VAL A 52 -10.12 1.67 15.61
N SER A 53 -10.27 1.92 14.30
CA SER A 53 -11.56 2.30 13.73
C SER A 53 -12.59 1.18 13.85
N SER A 54 -12.19 -0.06 13.60
CA SER A 54 -13.05 -1.23 13.81
C SER A 54 -13.49 -1.35 15.27
N TYR A 55 -12.55 -1.23 16.22
CA TYR A 55 -12.87 -1.26 17.64
C TYR A 55 -13.91 -0.21 18.02
N LEU A 56 -13.73 1.03 17.58
CA LEU A 56 -14.64 2.14 17.88
C LEU A 56 -16.03 1.92 17.28
N LEU A 57 -16.13 1.37 16.06
CA LEU A 57 -17.42 1.08 15.41
C LEU A 57 -18.16 -0.10 16.05
N ILE A 58 -17.42 -1.12 16.51
CA ILE A 58 -17.96 -2.30 17.22
C ILE A 58 -18.54 -1.86 18.57
N HIS A 59 -17.78 -1.09 19.35
CA HIS A 59 -18.18 -0.65 20.69
C HIS A 59 -18.87 0.73 20.70
N ARG A 60 -19.39 1.17 19.55
CA ARG A 60 -19.90 2.54 19.37
C ARG A 60 -21.00 2.89 20.38
N THR A 61 -21.90 1.96 20.66
CA THR A 61 -23.07 2.21 21.52
C THR A 61 -22.62 2.46 22.96
N GLU A 62 -21.73 1.64 23.48
CA GLU A 62 -21.17 1.78 24.82
C GLU A 62 -20.32 3.05 24.95
N ILE A 63 -19.56 3.39 23.90
CA ILE A 63 -18.76 4.61 23.84
C ILE A 63 -19.65 5.85 23.84
N ILE A 64 -20.69 5.89 22.99
CA ILE A 64 -21.66 7.00 22.93
C ILE A 64 -22.35 7.16 24.29
N ASN A 65 -22.91 6.08 24.85
CA ASN A 65 -23.55 6.10 26.17
C ASN A 65 -22.61 6.57 27.28
N HIS A 66 -21.33 6.17 27.23
CA HIS A 66 -20.33 6.64 28.18
C HIS A 66 -20.16 8.15 28.10
N TYR A 67 -20.02 8.69 26.90
CA TYR A 67 -19.87 10.12 26.71
C TYR A 67 -21.12 10.93 27.08
N GLU A 68 -22.33 10.42 26.77
CA GLU A 68 -23.59 10.99 27.20
C GLU A 68 -23.67 11.05 28.73
N SER A 69 -23.27 9.98 29.42
CA SER A 69 -23.27 9.92 30.90
C SER A 69 -22.33 10.91 31.57
N LEU A 70 -21.30 11.38 30.85
CA LEU A 70 -20.35 12.36 31.37
C LEU A 70 -20.89 13.81 31.31
N ASN A 71 -22.07 14.05 30.72
CA ASN A 71 -22.64 15.39 30.51
C ASN A 71 -21.63 16.40 29.93
N MET A 72 -20.70 15.91 29.10
CA MET A 72 -19.63 16.72 28.55
C MET A 72 -20.09 17.41 27.26
N GLU A 73 -20.78 18.55 27.40
CA GLU A 73 -21.11 19.44 26.26
C GLU A 73 -19.85 19.90 25.48
N ARG A 74 -18.66 19.83 26.09
CA ARG A 74 -17.40 20.44 25.60
C ARG A 74 -16.49 19.56 24.73
N ARG A 75 -16.90 18.38 24.27
CA ARG A 75 -16.09 17.56 23.32
C ARG A 75 -16.82 17.25 22.00
N SER A 76 -17.60 18.23 21.55
CA SER A 76 -18.59 18.20 20.47
C SER A 76 -18.10 17.69 19.11
N SER A 77 -16.81 17.76 18.77
CA SER A 77 -16.33 17.29 17.46
C SER A 77 -16.22 15.76 17.36
N GLN A 78 -15.82 15.09 18.45
CA GLN A 78 -15.56 13.64 18.51
C GLN A 78 -16.82 12.79 18.56
N GLN A 79 -17.96 13.40 18.88
CA GLN A 79 -19.28 12.76 18.88
C GLN A 79 -20.19 13.28 17.78
N SER A 80 -19.68 14.17 16.92
CA SER A 80 -20.46 14.65 15.79
C SER A 80 -20.85 13.49 14.86
N SER A 81 -22.03 13.57 14.27
CA SER A 81 -22.46 12.66 13.20
C SER A 81 -21.39 12.54 12.13
N THR A 82 -20.80 13.67 11.75
CA THR A 82 -19.71 13.79 10.78
C THR A 82 -18.48 12.95 11.16
N PHE A 83 -18.05 12.96 12.42
CA PHE A 83 -16.91 12.14 12.87
C PHE A 83 -17.15 10.65 12.65
N TRP A 84 -18.33 10.16 13.03
CA TRP A 84 -18.70 8.74 12.89
C TRP A 84 -18.86 8.31 11.44
N ILE A 85 -19.37 9.20 10.57
CA ILE A 85 -19.43 8.95 9.12
C ILE A 85 -18.02 8.81 8.54
N TYR A 86 -17.10 9.72 8.87
CA TYR A 86 -15.70 9.60 8.43
C TYR A 86 -15.01 8.36 9.00
N LEU A 87 -15.28 8.02 10.26
CA LEU A 87 -14.71 6.83 10.89
C LEU A 87 -15.10 5.56 10.13
N ALA A 88 -16.35 5.46 9.70
CA ALA A 88 -16.84 4.33 8.92
C ALA A 88 -16.17 4.23 7.54
N ALA A 89 -16.14 5.34 6.78
CA ALA A 89 -15.46 5.40 5.49
C ALA A 89 -13.96 5.04 5.59
N VAL A 90 -13.28 5.60 6.59
CA VAL A 90 -11.86 5.34 6.85
C VAL A 90 -11.63 3.90 7.26
N ASN A 91 -12.54 3.28 8.01
CA ASN A 91 -12.39 1.91 8.46
C ASN A 91 -12.31 0.92 7.29
N VAL A 92 -13.21 1.03 6.31
CA VAL A 92 -13.21 0.13 5.15
C VAL A 92 -11.96 0.35 4.31
N ILE A 93 -11.62 1.60 3.99
CA ILE A 93 -10.42 1.92 3.22
C ILE A 93 -9.14 1.45 3.94
N ALA A 94 -9.03 1.69 5.24
CA ALA A 94 -7.89 1.26 6.02
C ALA A 94 -7.79 -0.26 6.08
N SER A 95 -8.92 -0.98 6.11
CA SER A 95 -8.94 -2.44 6.13
C SER A 95 -8.45 -3.03 4.80
N ASP A 96 -8.92 -2.51 3.67
CA ASP A 96 -8.47 -2.92 2.33
C ASP A 96 -6.96 -2.68 2.14
N ILE A 97 -6.46 -1.52 2.57
CA ILE A 97 -5.03 -1.20 2.50
C ILE A 97 -4.24 -2.10 3.45
N SER A 98 -4.73 -2.34 4.67
CA SER A 98 -4.05 -3.20 5.64
C SER A 98 -3.93 -4.63 5.14
N GLU A 99 -4.98 -5.17 4.51
CA GLU A 99 -4.96 -6.50 3.93
C GLU A 99 -3.94 -6.57 2.78
N THR A 100 -3.94 -5.58 1.90
CA THR A 100 -2.95 -5.48 0.81
C THR A 100 -1.53 -5.46 1.37
N VAL A 101 -1.28 -4.63 2.38
CA VAL A 101 0.04 -4.55 3.02
C VAL A 101 0.42 -5.87 3.70
N GLN A 102 -0.52 -6.57 4.33
CA GLN A 102 -0.24 -7.89 4.91
C GLN A 102 0.13 -8.93 3.85
N ARG A 103 -0.55 -8.93 2.69
CA ARG A 103 -0.19 -9.81 1.55
C ARG A 103 1.20 -9.46 1.01
N LEU A 104 1.55 -8.18 0.95
CA LEU A 104 2.90 -7.73 0.57
C LEU A 104 3.96 -8.11 1.62
N GLN A 105 3.62 -8.16 2.91
CA GLN A 105 4.53 -8.53 4.00
C GLN A 105 4.74 -10.05 4.14
N GLY A 106 3.72 -10.85 3.78
CA GLY A 106 3.75 -12.30 3.92
C GLY A 106 4.43 -13.02 2.76
N ASN A 107 4.64 -12.31 1.65
CA ASN A 107 5.15 -12.90 0.43
C ASN A 107 6.62 -12.51 0.22
N ARG A 108 7.46 -13.51 -0.04
CA ARG A 108 8.64 -13.38 -0.91
C ARG A 108 8.19 -13.16 -2.36
N SER A 109 7.21 -12.29 -2.55
CA SER A 109 6.57 -12.06 -3.84
C SER A 109 7.56 -11.32 -4.71
N LEU A 110 7.66 -11.80 -5.93
CA LEU A 110 8.40 -11.14 -7.00
C LEU A 110 7.87 -9.72 -7.20
N LEU A 111 8.70 -8.85 -7.77
CA LEU A 111 8.33 -7.48 -8.14
C LEU A 111 7.01 -7.38 -8.92
N ASN A 112 6.83 -8.26 -9.91
CA ASN A 112 5.62 -8.31 -10.73
C ASN A 112 4.36 -8.69 -9.92
N GLN A 113 4.50 -9.57 -8.92
CA GLN A 113 3.42 -9.96 -8.00
C GLN A 113 3.08 -8.83 -7.04
N GLN A 114 4.07 -8.07 -6.57
CA GLN A 114 3.84 -6.89 -5.73
C GLN A 114 3.11 -5.78 -6.49
N SER A 115 3.52 -5.51 -7.73
CA SER A 115 2.85 -4.55 -8.61
C SER A 115 1.40 -4.98 -8.88
N ALA A 116 1.16 -6.27 -9.12
CA ALA A 116 -0.18 -6.83 -9.26
C ALA A 116 -1.04 -6.66 -7.99
N GLU A 117 -0.50 -6.96 -6.79
CA GLU A 117 -1.24 -6.79 -5.53
C GLU A 117 -1.63 -5.33 -5.27
N ILE A 118 -0.76 -4.38 -5.60
CA ILE A 118 -1.06 -2.95 -5.47
C ILE A 118 -2.05 -2.50 -6.53
N GLN A 119 -1.94 -3.00 -7.76
CA GLN A 119 -2.92 -2.75 -8.82
C GLN A 119 -4.30 -3.27 -8.43
N ASP A 120 -4.38 -4.48 -7.89
CA ASP A 120 -5.62 -5.06 -7.35
C ASP A 120 -6.18 -4.22 -6.20
N CYS A 121 -5.31 -3.67 -5.33
CA CYS A 121 -5.72 -2.72 -4.29
C CYS A 121 -6.29 -1.42 -4.87
N ILE A 122 -5.66 -0.86 -5.90
CA ILE A 122 -6.15 0.33 -6.60
C ILE A 122 -7.54 0.05 -7.18
N GLU A 123 -7.72 -1.11 -7.83
CA GLU A 123 -9.00 -1.51 -8.40
C GLU A 123 -10.10 -1.69 -7.34
N ARG A 124 -9.77 -2.28 -6.19
CA ARG A 124 -10.70 -2.36 -5.05
C ARG A 124 -11.12 -0.97 -4.58
N LEU A 125 -10.16 -0.06 -4.36
CA LEU A 125 -10.44 1.31 -3.92
C LEU A 125 -11.27 2.10 -4.94
N VAL A 126 -11.03 1.90 -6.23
CA VAL A 126 -11.84 2.48 -7.31
C VAL A 126 -13.27 1.95 -7.27
N LYS A 127 -13.44 0.64 -7.09
CA LYS A 127 -14.75 -0.02 -7.02
C LYS A 127 -15.57 0.39 -5.80
N LEU A 128 -14.94 0.74 -4.68
CA LEU A 128 -15.65 1.19 -3.47
C LEU A 128 -16.61 2.37 -3.72
N ALA A 129 -16.25 3.29 -4.62
CA ALA A 129 -17.04 4.49 -4.91
C ALA A 129 -17.24 4.71 -6.42
N PHE A 130 -17.11 3.65 -7.22
CA PHE A 130 -17.24 3.68 -8.69
C PHE A 130 -16.47 4.84 -9.35
N ALA A 131 -15.22 5.06 -8.91
CA ALA A 131 -14.39 6.15 -9.40
C ALA A 131 -14.01 5.95 -10.88
N GLU A 132 -14.12 7.00 -11.68
CA GLU A 132 -13.79 6.94 -13.11
C GLU A 132 -12.55 7.79 -13.40
N SER A 133 -11.61 7.26 -14.19
CA SER A 133 -10.47 8.04 -14.66
C SER A 133 -10.90 8.92 -15.84
N ILE A 134 -10.57 10.20 -15.78
CA ILE A 134 -10.91 11.17 -16.84
C ILE A 134 -9.64 11.83 -17.38
N SER A 135 -9.63 12.14 -18.68
CA SER A 135 -8.62 13.04 -19.26
C SER A 135 -8.99 14.50 -18.98
N GLU A 136 -8.00 15.40 -18.95
CA GLU A 136 -8.20 16.84 -18.72
C GLU A 136 -9.19 17.47 -19.73
N GLU A 137 -9.31 16.88 -20.92
CA GLU A 137 -10.19 17.32 -22.01
C GLU A 137 -11.66 16.88 -21.84
N GLN A 138 -11.95 15.94 -20.93
CA GLN A 138 -13.29 15.39 -20.67
C GLN A 138 -14.00 16.03 -19.47
N SER A 139 -13.44 17.11 -18.89
CA SER A 139 -14.09 17.86 -17.81
C SER A 139 -15.26 18.71 -18.33
N ASN A 140 -16.32 18.09 -18.83
CA ASN A 140 -17.62 18.76 -18.85
C ASN A 140 -18.09 18.82 -17.39
N LEU A 141 -17.97 20.02 -16.82
CA LEU A 141 -18.14 20.33 -15.40
C LEU A 141 -19.62 20.39 -15.06
N ASP A 142 -20.22 19.27 -14.66
CA ASP A 142 -21.47 19.30 -13.89
C ASP A 142 -21.14 19.08 -12.40
N PRO A 143 -20.90 20.18 -11.63
CA PRO A 143 -20.61 20.09 -10.21
C PRO A 143 -21.83 19.72 -9.36
N GLU A 144 -23.04 19.72 -9.93
CA GLU A 144 -24.24 19.28 -9.22
C GLU A 144 -24.27 17.76 -9.13
N GLN A 145 -23.86 17.06 -10.19
CA GLN A 145 -23.86 15.60 -10.24
C GLN A 145 -22.51 14.97 -9.84
N TYR A 146 -21.38 15.62 -10.12
CA TYR A 146 -20.06 15.01 -10.00
C TYR A 146 -19.13 15.74 -9.03
N ILE A 147 -18.21 14.95 -8.46
CA ILE A 147 -17.05 15.43 -7.71
C ILE A 147 -15.79 15.04 -8.45
N TYR A 148 -14.90 16.00 -8.65
CA TYR A 148 -13.63 15.80 -9.34
C TYR A 148 -12.47 15.95 -8.37
N SER A 149 -11.56 14.99 -8.36
CA SER A 149 -10.38 15.05 -7.51
C SER A 149 -9.22 14.24 -8.09
N ARG A 150 -8.09 14.91 -8.35
CA ARG A 150 -6.83 14.32 -8.87
C ARG A 150 -7.01 13.40 -10.09
N GLY A 151 -7.73 13.88 -11.12
CA GLY A 151 -7.96 13.12 -12.36
C GLY A 151 -8.97 11.97 -12.25
N LEU A 152 -9.67 11.87 -11.11
CA LEU A 152 -10.80 10.98 -10.93
C LEU A 152 -12.11 11.77 -10.86
N ARG A 153 -13.15 11.20 -11.42
CA ARG A 153 -14.54 11.62 -11.33
C ARG A 153 -15.32 10.64 -10.47
N PHE A 154 -16.20 11.16 -9.63
CA PHE A 154 -17.13 10.39 -8.82
C PHE A 154 -18.52 10.98 -9.01
N THR A 155 -19.56 10.14 -9.11
CA THR A 155 -20.92 10.65 -8.98
C THR A 155 -21.19 10.91 -7.48
N LYS A 156 -21.98 11.94 -7.17
CA LYS A 156 -22.43 12.16 -5.78
C LYS A 156 -23.29 11.00 -5.29
N GLU A 157 -24.03 10.34 -6.19
CA GLU A 157 -24.86 9.17 -5.89
C GLU A 157 -24.01 7.97 -5.44
N ASP A 158 -22.95 7.63 -6.17
CA ASP A 158 -22.06 6.50 -5.84
C ASP A 158 -21.29 6.75 -4.54
N LEU A 159 -20.80 7.97 -4.32
CA LEU A 159 -20.16 8.33 -3.05
C LEU A 159 -21.15 8.25 -1.88
N HIS A 160 -22.40 8.65 -2.09
CA HIS A 160 -23.44 8.55 -1.08
C HIS A 160 -23.82 7.07 -0.83
N GLY A 161 -23.89 6.26 -1.89
CA GLY A 161 -24.09 4.81 -1.84
C GLY A 161 -22.99 4.13 -1.03
N PHE A 162 -21.73 4.42 -1.35
CA PHE A 162 -20.56 3.96 -0.61
C PHE A 162 -20.68 4.22 0.91
N LEU A 163 -21.13 5.41 1.31
CA LEU A 163 -21.34 5.72 2.73
C LEU A 163 -22.52 4.97 3.33
N CYS A 164 -23.62 4.80 2.58
CA CYS A 164 -24.77 4.02 3.02
C CYS A 164 -24.41 2.53 3.24
N ASP A 165 -23.54 1.98 2.42
CA ASP A 165 -23.08 0.59 2.50
C ASP A 165 -22.29 0.30 3.79
N GLN A 166 -21.87 1.33 4.52
CA GLN A 166 -21.20 1.19 5.82
C GLN A 166 -22.16 0.82 6.97
N GLY A 167 -23.46 0.75 6.67
CA GLY A 167 -24.47 0.19 7.56
C GLY A 167 -25.46 1.21 8.10
N LEU A 168 -26.51 0.69 8.75
CA LEU A 168 -27.69 1.46 9.18
C LEU A 168 -27.35 2.68 10.05
N PHE A 169 -26.33 2.57 10.90
CA PHE A 169 -25.89 3.67 11.75
C PHE A 169 -25.44 4.88 10.91
N VAL A 170 -24.64 4.66 9.87
CA VAL A 170 -24.16 5.72 8.98
C VAL A 170 -25.32 6.31 8.17
N VAL A 171 -26.24 5.48 7.69
CA VAL A 171 -27.46 5.93 7.00
C VAL A 171 -28.29 6.87 7.89
N GLN A 172 -28.46 6.53 9.17
CA GLN A 172 -29.18 7.39 10.12
C GLN A 172 -28.47 8.73 10.33
N LEU A 173 -27.15 8.73 10.46
CA LEU A 173 -26.37 9.96 10.62
C LEU A 173 -26.41 10.85 9.37
N LEU A 174 -26.35 10.26 8.17
CA LEU A 174 -26.48 11.00 6.92
C LEU A 174 -27.85 11.67 6.78
N ARG A 175 -28.93 10.99 7.18
CA ARG A 175 -30.29 11.58 7.19
C ARG A 175 -30.45 12.77 8.13
N LEU A 176 -29.65 12.79 9.21
CA LEU A 176 -29.63 13.89 10.18
C LEU A 176 -28.66 15.00 9.78
N THR A 177 -27.85 14.79 8.74
CA THR A 177 -26.88 15.77 8.24
C THR A 177 -27.54 16.65 7.18
N GLU A 178 -27.40 17.96 7.31
CA GLU A 178 -27.90 18.91 6.30
C GLU A 178 -27.23 18.69 4.95
N SER A 179 -27.91 19.03 3.84
CA SER A 179 -27.42 18.81 2.47
C SER A 179 -26.01 19.39 2.25
N SER A 180 -25.73 20.60 2.76
CA SER A 180 -24.41 21.24 2.66
C SER A 180 -23.32 20.50 3.47
N GLY A 181 -23.70 19.85 4.56
CA GLY A 181 -22.82 18.99 5.34
C GLY A 181 -22.52 17.69 4.60
N THR A 182 -23.55 17.07 4.02
CA THR A 182 -23.40 15.86 3.20
C THR A 182 -22.50 16.11 2.00
N GLU A 183 -22.68 17.20 1.25
CA GLU A 183 -21.79 17.54 0.13
C GLU A 183 -20.33 17.68 0.55
N ARG A 184 -20.06 18.34 1.68
CA ARG A 184 -18.69 18.43 2.24
C ARG A 184 -18.12 17.06 2.61
N ILE A 185 -18.93 16.17 3.17
CA ILE A 185 -18.53 14.79 3.46
C ILE A 185 -18.14 14.07 2.18
N LEU A 186 -18.99 14.11 1.15
CA LEU A 186 -18.71 13.47 -0.14
C LEU A 186 -17.41 14.00 -0.75
N GLN A 187 -17.19 15.32 -0.71
CA GLN A 187 -15.97 15.94 -1.22
C GLN A 187 -14.70 15.47 -0.47
N HIS A 188 -14.76 15.41 0.87
CA HIS A 188 -13.64 14.92 1.68
C HIS A 188 -13.34 13.44 1.44
N VAL A 189 -14.37 12.61 1.26
CA VAL A 189 -14.23 11.18 0.93
C VAL A 189 -13.61 11.00 -0.46
N ALA A 190 -14.10 11.74 -1.46
CA ALA A 190 -13.52 11.73 -2.81
C ALA A 190 -12.04 12.13 -2.79
N ASN A 191 -11.71 13.23 -2.09
CA ASN A 191 -10.33 13.68 -1.94
C ASN A 191 -9.42 12.65 -1.27
N MET A 192 -9.95 11.94 -0.27
CA MET A 192 -9.25 10.86 0.41
C MET A 192 -8.98 9.69 -0.54
N LEU A 193 -10.00 9.17 -1.22
CA LEU A 193 -9.87 8.08 -2.18
C LEU A 193 -8.91 8.45 -3.31
N SER A 194 -9.09 9.61 -3.94
CA SER A 194 -8.21 10.11 -5.00
C SER A 194 -6.76 10.26 -4.57
N SER A 195 -6.53 10.78 -3.36
CA SER A 195 -5.16 10.95 -2.85
C SER A 195 -4.51 9.61 -2.49
N LEU A 196 -5.29 8.59 -2.13
CA LEU A 196 -4.79 7.24 -1.91
C LEU A 196 -4.50 6.52 -3.22
N ILE A 197 -5.44 6.54 -4.16
CA ILE A 197 -5.29 5.93 -5.49
C ILE A 197 -4.09 6.53 -6.21
N ALA A 198 -3.97 7.86 -6.26
CA ALA A 198 -2.79 8.52 -6.83
C ALA A 198 -1.50 8.10 -6.11
N GLY A 199 -1.53 8.07 -4.78
CA GLY A 199 -0.38 7.64 -3.98
C GLY A 199 0.04 6.19 -4.18
N LEU A 200 -0.88 5.29 -4.50
CA LEU A 200 -0.59 3.89 -4.83
C LEU A 200 -0.10 3.74 -6.28
N LYS A 201 -0.68 4.50 -7.23
CA LYS A 201 -0.20 4.56 -8.62
C LYS A 201 1.25 5.07 -8.68
N ASP A 202 1.58 6.10 -7.91
CA ASP A 202 2.95 6.64 -7.79
C ASP A 202 3.96 5.58 -7.34
N VAL A 203 3.50 4.65 -6.49
CA VAL A 203 4.30 3.59 -5.86
C VAL A 203 4.54 2.43 -6.83
N CYS A 204 3.55 2.10 -7.68
CA CYS A 204 3.67 1.08 -8.73
C CYS A 204 4.53 1.51 -9.92
N ALA A 205 4.72 2.81 -10.14
CA ALA A 205 5.48 3.30 -11.27
C ALA A 205 6.97 2.92 -11.09
N GLU A 206 7.46 1.97 -11.90
CA GLU A 206 8.90 1.83 -12.14
C GLU A 206 9.44 3.19 -12.60
N ARG A 207 10.64 3.60 -12.18
CA ARG A 207 11.18 4.92 -12.52
C ARG A 207 12.52 4.83 -13.22
N THR A 208 12.74 5.74 -14.17
CA THR A 208 14.05 5.93 -14.82
C THR A 208 15.03 6.64 -13.88
N ASP A 209 16.30 6.73 -14.26
CA ASP A 209 17.31 7.55 -13.56
C ASP A 209 16.94 9.05 -13.51
N LEU A 210 16.03 9.47 -14.39
CA LEU A 210 15.46 10.82 -14.44
C LEU A 210 14.15 10.95 -13.66
N ASN A 211 13.80 9.92 -12.88
CA ASN A 211 12.62 9.89 -12.02
C ASN A 211 11.27 10.00 -12.77
N THR A 212 11.24 9.62 -14.04
CA THR A 212 10.01 9.51 -14.83
C THR A 212 9.48 8.08 -14.79
N ALA A 213 8.16 7.91 -14.88
CA ALA A 213 7.55 6.58 -14.97
C ALA A 213 8.13 5.80 -16.17
N ASN A 214 8.69 4.64 -15.91
CA ASN A 214 9.32 3.74 -16.85
C ASN A 214 8.42 2.53 -17.05
N ASN A 215 7.55 2.57 -18.05
CA ASN A 215 6.62 1.46 -18.32
C ASN A 215 7.26 0.27 -19.07
N HIS A 216 8.60 0.22 -19.15
CA HIS A 216 9.32 -0.68 -20.06
C HIS A 216 10.38 -1.58 -19.39
N LEU A 217 10.64 -1.47 -18.08
CA LEU A 217 11.75 -2.18 -17.43
C LEU A 217 11.26 -3.34 -16.56
N VAL A 218 10.62 -4.34 -17.16
CA VAL A 218 10.33 -5.59 -16.45
C VAL A 218 11.65 -6.31 -16.13
N LEU A 219 12.09 -6.23 -14.88
CA LEU A 219 13.29 -6.92 -14.41
C LEU A 219 13.03 -8.43 -14.33
N PRO A 220 13.94 -9.28 -14.87
CA PRO A 220 13.80 -10.72 -14.75
C PRO A 220 14.06 -11.14 -13.30
N THR A 221 13.16 -11.95 -12.74
CA THR A 221 13.23 -12.44 -11.36
C THR A 221 13.11 -13.97 -11.28
N LEU A 222 12.56 -14.59 -12.33
CA LEU A 222 12.32 -16.03 -12.42
C LEU A 222 13.28 -16.71 -13.40
N PRO A 223 13.62 -18.00 -13.21
CA PRO A 223 14.58 -18.70 -14.06
C PRO A 223 14.23 -18.67 -15.54
N TRP A 224 12.94 -18.82 -15.90
CA TRP A 224 12.50 -18.78 -17.30
C TRP A 224 12.63 -17.40 -17.93
N GLU A 225 12.43 -16.32 -17.16
CA GLU A 225 12.65 -14.95 -17.63
C GLU A 225 14.13 -14.74 -17.98
N TYR A 226 15.05 -15.28 -17.16
CA TYR A 226 16.48 -15.29 -17.48
C TYR A 226 16.83 -16.16 -18.69
N ILE A 227 16.17 -17.32 -18.85
CA ILE A 227 16.39 -18.16 -20.04
C ILE A 227 15.92 -17.44 -21.31
N GLU A 228 14.88 -16.63 -21.26
CA GLU A 228 14.41 -15.82 -22.40
C GLU A 228 15.32 -14.60 -22.66
N MET A 229 15.79 -13.94 -21.59
CA MET A 229 16.67 -12.76 -21.64
C MET A 229 17.96 -13.01 -22.43
N ARG A 230 18.40 -12.05 -23.26
CA ARG A 230 19.68 -12.17 -23.98
C ARG A 230 20.83 -11.87 -23.03
N PRO A 231 22.00 -12.55 -23.15
CA PRO A 231 23.15 -12.26 -22.29
C PRO A 231 23.61 -10.80 -22.31
N ARG A 232 23.49 -10.13 -23.47
CA ARG A 232 23.80 -8.69 -23.59
C ARG A 232 22.87 -7.80 -22.76
N ASP A 233 21.62 -8.20 -22.61
CA ASP A 233 20.62 -7.44 -21.86
C ASP A 233 20.91 -7.60 -20.35
N LEU A 234 21.35 -8.78 -19.91
CA LEU A 234 21.82 -8.99 -18.54
C LEU A 234 23.08 -8.18 -18.24
N ILE A 235 24.04 -8.13 -19.17
CA ILE A 235 25.26 -7.33 -19.00
C ILE A 235 24.89 -5.85 -18.88
N ALA A 236 24.02 -5.33 -19.75
CA ALA A 236 23.54 -3.95 -19.65
C ALA A 236 22.85 -3.68 -18.31
N LEU A 237 22.07 -4.64 -17.78
CA LEU A 237 21.46 -4.54 -16.46
C LEU A 237 22.50 -4.50 -15.33
N LEU A 238 23.53 -5.34 -15.40
CA LEU A 238 24.62 -5.35 -14.42
C LEU A 238 25.46 -4.08 -14.49
N GLU A 239 25.73 -3.54 -15.69
CA GLU A 239 26.44 -2.27 -15.89
C GLU A 239 25.64 -1.09 -15.33
N ASN A 240 24.34 -1.02 -15.62
CA ASN A 240 23.44 0.01 -15.09
C ASN A 240 23.39 0.01 -13.56
N HIS A 241 23.66 -1.12 -12.91
CA HIS A 241 23.61 -1.26 -11.45
C HIS A 241 24.97 -1.59 -10.82
N HIS A 242 26.07 -1.40 -11.55
CA HIS A 242 27.40 -1.86 -11.18
C HIS A 242 27.86 -1.34 -9.82
N HIS A 243 27.77 -0.02 -9.60
CA HIS A 243 28.14 0.63 -8.33
C HIS A 243 27.38 0.07 -7.12
N ARG A 244 26.19 -0.50 -7.33
CA ARG A 244 25.36 -1.06 -6.24
C ARG A 244 25.63 -2.55 -6.04
N LEU A 245 25.94 -3.27 -7.13
CA LEU A 245 26.39 -4.67 -7.06
C LEU A 245 27.67 -4.80 -6.26
N GLU A 246 28.64 -3.88 -6.43
CA GLU A 246 29.90 -3.88 -5.67
C GLU A 246 29.74 -3.78 -4.15
N ALA A 247 28.58 -3.32 -3.66
CA ALA A 247 28.29 -3.26 -2.23
C ALA A 247 27.93 -4.64 -1.63
N SER A 248 27.47 -5.60 -2.46
CA SER A 248 26.97 -6.91 -2.02
C SER A 248 27.67 -8.10 -2.69
N PHE A 249 28.28 -7.88 -3.84
CA PHE A 249 28.97 -8.87 -4.65
C PHE A 249 30.37 -8.37 -4.95
N ASN A 250 31.36 -9.25 -4.81
CA ASN A 250 32.71 -8.96 -5.28
C ASN A 250 32.80 -9.13 -6.82
N PRO A 251 33.85 -8.62 -7.48
CA PRO A 251 33.96 -8.69 -8.94
C PRO A 251 33.86 -10.12 -9.52
N SER A 252 34.40 -11.12 -8.82
CA SER A 252 34.32 -12.52 -9.26
C SER A 252 32.91 -13.10 -9.15
N GLU A 253 32.11 -12.63 -8.20
CA GLU A 253 30.71 -13.01 -8.07
C GLU A 253 29.86 -12.34 -9.15
N ILE A 254 30.15 -11.08 -9.50
CA ILE A 254 29.49 -10.37 -10.60
C ILE A 254 29.77 -11.09 -11.93
N GLU A 255 31.00 -11.51 -12.18
CA GLU A 255 31.33 -12.33 -13.36
C GLU A 255 30.64 -13.70 -13.33
N ALA A 256 30.52 -14.31 -12.14
CA ALA A 256 29.83 -15.58 -11.96
C ALA A 256 28.35 -15.49 -12.34
N ILE A 257 27.68 -14.35 -12.09
CA ILE A 257 26.29 -14.11 -12.54
C ILE A 257 26.20 -14.23 -14.07
N CYS A 258 27.09 -13.54 -14.80
CA CYS A 258 27.15 -13.59 -16.27
C CYS A 258 27.46 -15.00 -16.81
N PHE A 259 28.34 -15.74 -16.13
CA PHE A 259 28.65 -17.12 -16.49
C PHE A 259 27.46 -18.04 -16.26
N GLN A 260 26.85 -17.98 -15.07
CA GLN A 260 25.70 -18.81 -14.68
C GLN A 260 24.50 -18.55 -15.57
N HIS A 261 24.25 -17.29 -16.00
CA HIS A 261 23.19 -16.98 -16.96
C HIS A 261 23.40 -17.65 -18.32
N ARG A 262 24.63 -17.59 -18.86
CA ARG A 262 24.94 -18.22 -20.14
C ARG A 262 24.80 -19.74 -20.08
N ASP A 263 25.27 -20.35 -18.99
CA ASP A 263 25.15 -21.79 -18.78
C ASP A 263 23.68 -22.22 -18.61
N LEU A 264 22.92 -21.53 -17.76
CA LEU A 264 21.48 -21.75 -17.57
C LEU A 264 20.73 -21.67 -18.91
N LYS A 265 20.98 -20.62 -19.69
CA LYS A 265 20.35 -20.43 -21.01
C LYS A 265 20.74 -21.55 -21.98
N ALA A 266 22.02 -21.96 -22.01
CA ALA A 266 22.48 -23.03 -22.89
C ALA A 266 21.85 -24.39 -22.54
N ARG A 267 21.77 -24.69 -21.24
CA ARG A 267 21.29 -25.97 -20.72
C ARG A 267 19.78 -26.14 -20.84
N PHE A 268 19.02 -25.07 -20.66
CA PHE A 268 17.55 -25.11 -20.67
C PHE A 268 16.91 -24.58 -21.96
N LYS A 269 17.71 -24.21 -22.97
CA LYS A 269 17.23 -23.78 -24.31
C LYS A 269 16.27 -24.78 -24.97
N SER A 270 16.45 -26.07 -24.69
CA SER A 270 15.62 -27.19 -25.22
C SER A 270 14.52 -27.65 -24.26
N ALA A 271 14.52 -27.18 -23.00
CA ALA A 271 13.59 -27.56 -21.95
C ALA A 271 12.45 -26.54 -21.75
N LEU A 272 12.50 -25.37 -22.40
CA LEU A 272 11.50 -24.29 -22.31
C LEU A 272 10.06 -24.79 -22.53
N ASN A 273 9.87 -25.80 -23.39
CA ASN A 273 8.55 -26.36 -23.70
C ASN A 273 8.06 -27.39 -22.66
N ARG A 274 8.90 -27.84 -21.71
CA ARG A 274 8.56 -28.89 -20.73
C ARG A 274 8.47 -28.40 -19.29
N THR A 275 9.15 -27.30 -18.97
CA THR A 275 9.16 -26.68 -17.63
C THR A 275 8.66 -25.25 -17.68
N ALA A 276 7.66 -24.95 -18.52
CA ALA A 276 6.83 -23.76 -18.32
C ALA A 276 6.12 -23.91 -16.97
N GLY A 277 6.87 -23.62 -15.90
CA GLY A 277 6.36 -23.48 -14.56
C GLY A 277 5.21 -22.50 -14.64
N SER A 278 4.12 -22.85 -13.95
CA SER A 278 2.95 -21.99 -13.87
C SER A 278 3.42 -20.55 -13.59
N LYS A 279 2.89 -19.57 -14.34
CA LYS A 279 3.12 -18.14 -14.08
C LYS A 279 2.75 -17.71 -12.65
N THR A 280 2.20 -18.62 -11.86
CA THR A 280 1.80 -18.48 -10.46
C THR A 280 2.84 -19.01 -9.46
N ALA A 281 3.97 -19.59 -9.90
CA ALA A 281 4.96 -20.13 -8.98
C ALA A 281 5.70 -19.02 -8.22
N THR A 282 5.95 -19.24 -6.93
CA THR A 282 6.72 -18.34 -6.08
C THR A 282 8.21 -18.37 -6.46
N PHE A 283 8.99 -17.35 -6.03
CA PHE A 283 10.44 -17.31 -6.25
C PHE A 283 11.12 -18.60 -5.79
N ASP A 284 10.84 -19.05 -4.55
CA ASP A 284 11.48 -20.23 -3.98
C ASP A 284 11.09 -21.52 -4.73
N GLU A 285 9.83 -21.67 -5.12
CA GLU A 285 9.37 -22.83 -5.91
C GLU A 285 10.04 -22.87 -7.29
N ALA A 286 10.11 -21.72 -7.96
CA ALA A 286 10.69 -21.60 -9.29
C ALA A 286 12.20 -21.88 -9.29
N TRP A 287 12.93 -21.32 -8.33
CA TRP A 287 14.38 -21.52 -8.22
C TRP A 287 14.76 -22.87 -7.59
N SER A 288 13.88 -23.51 -6.82
CA SER A 288 14.10 -24.87 -6.31
C SER A 288 13.78 -25.96 -7.33
N ALA A 289 12.94 -25.66 -8.34
CA ALA A 289 12.62 -26.59 -9.40
C ALA A 289 13.89 -27.10 -10.10
N GLY A 290 14.09 -28.41 -10.16
CA GLY A 290 15.25 -29.00 -10.82
C GLY A 290 16.61 -28.64 -10.21
N ASN A 291 16.65 -28.23 -8.93
CA ASN A 291 17.86 -27.82 -8.22
C ASN A 291 18.59 -26.61 -8.84
N ILE A 292 17.87 -25.73 -9.55
CA ILE A 292 18.44 -24.54 -10.22
C ILE A 292 19.18 -23.65 -9.21
N SER A 293 18.60 -23.35 -8.05
CA SER A 293 19.21 -22.50 -7.01
C SER A 293 20.55 -23.02 -6.52
N SER A 294 20.70 -24.34 -6.36
CA SER A 294 21.95 -24.95 -5.92
C SER A 294 23.06 -24.92 -6.99
N GLN A 295 22.69 -24.93 -8.27
CA GLN A 295 23.63 -24.94 -9.40
C GLN A 295 24.01 -23.53 -9.84
N TYR A 296 23.07 -22.58 -9.70
CA TYR A 296 23.18 -21.20 -10.16
C TYR A 296 23.02 -20.22 -9.00
N GLY A 297 23.73 -20.47 -7.90
CA GLY A 297 23.53 -19.75 -6.64
C GLY A 297 23.77 -18.24 -6.71
N GLN A 298 24.72 -17.78 -7.54
CA GLN A 298 25.02 -16.35 -7.67
C GLN A 298 23.96 -15.64 -8.53
N LEU A 299 23.53 -16.28 -9.61
CA LEU A 299 22.42 -15.80 -10.43
C LEU A 299 21.10 -15.82 -9.63
N CYS A 300 20.87 -16.85 -8.81
CA CYS A 300 19.73 -16.95 -7.92
C CYS A 300 19.78 -15.87 -6.82
N ALA A 301 20.95 -15.57 -6.25
CA ALA A 301 21.12 -14.51 -5.27
C ALA A 301 20.89 -13.13 -5.89
N PHE A 302 21.41 -12.89 -7.10
CA PHE A 302 21.16 -11.68 -7.87
C PHE A 302 19.67 -11.52 -8.20
N ALA A 303 19.03 -12.55 -8.75
CA ALA A 303 17.60 -12.57 -9.04
C ALA A 303 16.75 -12.39 -7.78
N GLY A 304 17.17 -12.96 -6.65
CA GLY A 304 16.53 -12.81 -5.35
C GLY A 304 16.64 -11.40 -4.81
N GLY A 305 17.79 -10.73 -5.03
CA GLY A 305 17.96 -9.32 -4.75
C GLY A 305 17.03 -8.43 -5.58
N LEU A 306 16.87 -8.74 -6.88
CA LEU A 306 15.89 -8.07 -7.76
C LEU A 306 14.43 -8.38 -7.37
N ALA A 307 14.16 -9.59 -6.89
CA ALA A 307 12.80 -10.03 -6.55
C ALA A 307 12.33 -9.56 -5.17
N SER A 308 13.25 -9.37 -4.22
CA SER A 308 12.95 -9.16 -2.80
C SER A 308 13.01 -7.69 -2.42
N ILE A 309 11.90 -6.97 -2.61
CA ILE A 309 11.82 -5.54 -2.22
C ILE A 309 11.34 -5.32 -0.78
N PHE A 310 10.67 -6.29 -0.17
CA PHE A 310 10.09 -6.10 1.16
C PHE A 310 10.76 -6.96 2.24
N PRO A 311 11.33 -6.35 3.29
CA PRO A 311 11.66 -7.08 4.50
C PRO A 311 10.39 -7.76 5.03
N ASN A 312 10.53 -9.01 5.48
CA ASN A 312 9.53 -9.77 6.27
C ASN A 312 9.24 -9.15 7.65
N THR A 313 9.39 -7.84 7.81
CA THR A 313 9.19 -7.12 9.06
C THR A 313 8.22 -5.96 8.87
N SER A 314 7.50 -5.65 9.95
CA SER A 314 6.45 -4.61 10.09
C SER A 314 6.78 -3.16 9.67
N THR A 315 7.86 -2.93 8.92
CA THR A 315 8.39 -1.66 8.40
C THR A 315 7.78 -1.21 7.07
N VAL A 316 7.10 -2.10 6.33
CA VAL A 316 6.50 -1.79 5.02
C VAL A 316 5.53 -0.59 5.06
N GLU A 317 4.72 -0.45 6.10
CA GLU A 317 3.76 0.67 6.24
C GLU A 317 4.42 2.03 6.50
N SER A 318 5.51 2.04 7.28
CA SER A 318 6.32 3.24 7.48
C SER A 318 7.10 3.59 6.21
N ASP A 319 7.59 2.60 5.48
CA ASP A 319 8.38 2.81 4.27
C ASP A 319 7.53 3.45 3.15
N PHE A 320 6.26 3.05 2.99
CA PHE A 320 5.29 3.73 2.09
C PHE A 320 5.01 5.20 2.41
N SER A 321 5.35 5.66 3.61
CA SER A 321 5.11 7.05 4.02
C SER A 321 6.38 7.85 4.19
N ASN A 322 7.49 7.19 4.55
CA ASN A 322 8.84 7.72 4.49
C ASN A 322 9.30 7.92 3.04
N LEU A 323 8.81 7.09 2.10
CA LEU A 323 8.90 7.28 0.65
C LEU A 323 8.50 8.70 0.18
N LYS A 324 7.61 9.40 0.94
CA LYS A 324 7.19 10.78 0.65
C LYS A 324 7.85 11.88 1.50
N TRP A 325 8.74 11.57 2.47
CA TRP A 325 9.21 12.59 3.43
C TRP A 325 10.72 12.69 3.66
N GLU A 326 11.51 11.61 3.61
CA GLU A 326 12.99 11.72 3.67
C GLU A 326 13.64 11.87 2.29
N LYS A 327 12.81 11.90 1.24
CA LYS A 327 13.22 11.58 -0.11
C LYS A 327 12.82 12.72 -1.04
N ASP A 328 13.83 13.30 -1.67
CA ASP A 328 13.67 14.22 -2.80
C ASP A 328 12.97 13.51 -3.96
N ASP A 329 12.68 14.24 -5.03
CA ASP A 329 11.87 13.74 -6.14
C ASP A 329 12.37 12.37 -6.64
N PHE A 330 13.67 12.09 -6.54
CA PHE A 330 14.38 10.91 -7.07
C PHE A 330 14.09 9.55 -6.41
N ARG A 331 13.22 9.44 -5.39
CA ARG A 331 13.16 8.21 -4.56
C ARG A 331 11.78 7.67 -4.18
N GLN A 332 10.78 7.72 -5.06
CA GLN A 332 9.38 7.43 -4.70
C GLN A 332 8.81 6.05 -5.15
N SER A 333 9.59 5.22 -5.85
CA SER A 333 9.14 3.93 -6.39
C SER A 333 9.51 2.75 -5.49
N LEU A 334 8.70 1.68 -5.52
CA LEU A 334 9.09 0.39 -4.94
C LEU A 334 10.28 -0.23 -5.64
N THR A 335 10.38 -0.04 -6.95
CA THR A 335 11.48 -0.57 -7.78
C THR A 335 12.64 0.42 -7.87
N ASP A 336 12.66 1.47 -7.04
CA ASP A 336 13.84 2.29 -6.91
C ASP A 336 14.89 1.48 -6.15
N PHE A 337 15.77 0.88 -6.91
CA PHE A 337 17.02 0.27 -6.52
C PHE A 337 17.73 0.98 -5.32
N SER A 338 17.67 2.30 -5.18
CA SER A 338 18.24 3.00 -4.02
C SER A 338 17.58 2.59 -2.68
N LEU A 339 16.32 2.14 -2.72
CA LEU A 339 15.49 1.68 -1.62
C LEU A 339 15.79 0.22 -1.24
N GLU A 340 15.99 -0.67 -2.21
CA GLU A 340 16.45 -2.06 -2.00
C GLU A 340 17.77 -2.09 -1.22
N GLY A 341 18.73 -1.23 -1.59
CA GLY A 341 20.04 -1.17 -0.93
C GLY A 341 19.98 -0.70 0.52
N ILE A 342 19.14 0.28 0.83
CA ILE A 342 18.97 0.79 2.21
C ILE A 342 18.27 -0.26 3.09
N LEU A 343 17.30 -0.98 2.55
CA LEU A 343 16.60 -2.06 3.25
C LEU A 343 17.52 -3.26 3.51
N HIS A 344 18.39 -3.61 2.55
CA HIS A 344 19.43 -4.62 2.74
C HIS A 344 20.50 -4.21 3.77
N CYS A 345 20.98 -2.95 3.74
CA CYS A 345 21.97 -2.47 4.71
C CYS A 345 21.46 -2.49 6.16
N ARG A 346 20.16 -2.26 6.39
CA ARG A 346 19.56 -2.36 7.73
C ARG A 346 19.36 -3.80 8.22
N GLN A 347 19.31 -4.78 7.31
CA GLN A 347 19.21 -6.21 7.67
C GLN A 347 20.54 -6.79 8.13
N ALA A 348 21.66 -6.42 7.48
CA ALA A 348 23.00 -6.88 7.87
C ALA A 348 23.42 -6.41 9.27
N LEU A 349 22.90 -5.26 9.73
CA LEU A 349 23.17 -4.72 11.07
C LEU A 349 22.34 -5.37 12.19
N ASN A 350 21.24 -6.06 11.85
CA ASN A 350 20.35 -6.73 12.82
C ASN A 350 20.50 -8.26 12.83
N GLN A 351 21.46 -8.80 12.06
CA GLN A 351 21.82 -10.23 12.03
C GLN A 351 23.21 -10.51 12.65
N LYS A 352 23.76 -9.56 13.39
CA LYS A 352 24.76 -9.82 14.45
C LYS A 352 24.08 -9.63 15.79
#